data_AF-T2IBT4-F1
#
_entry.id   AF-T2IBT4-F1
#
_cell.length_a   1.000
_cell.length_b   1.000
_cell.length_c   1.000
_cell.angle_alpha   90.00
_cell.angle_beta   90.00
_cell.angle_gamma   90.00
#
_symmetry.space_group_name_H-M   'P 1'
#
loop_
_entity.id
_entity.type
_entity.pdbx_description
1 polymer ?
#
loop_
_entity_poly.entity_id
_entity_poly.type
_entity_poly.pdbx_seq_one_letter_code
_entity_poly.pdbx_strand_id
1 'polypeptide(L)' 'MVGANRYRNPEQDLPTDFEQKKVIYYQALSQPTDGNEFITSLQQKMAEELENFDLGLKKNSSVKILTKRS' A
#
# COMPACT_ATOMS: atom_id res chain seq x y z
N MET A 1 5.25 -27.26 -9.51
CA MET A 1 5.12 -27.00 -8.05
C MET A 1 6.29 -26.11 -7.62
N VAL A 2 6.11 -24.79 -7.46
CA VAL A 2 7.05 -23.93 -6.71
C VAL A 2 6.32 -22.71 -6.12
N GLY A 3 5.08 -22.90 -5.66
CA GLY A 3 4.35 -21.85 -4.94
C GLY A 3 4.92 -21.75 -3.53
N ALA A 4 5.79 -20.76 -3.30
CA ALA A 4 6.62 -20.53 -2.11
C ALA A 4 7.74 -21.58 -1.88
N ASN A 5 9.00 -21.22 -2.16
CA ASN A 5 10.19 -21.83 -1.50
C ASN A 5 10.29 -21.31 -0.04
N ARG A 6 9.22 -21.65 0.66
CA ARG A 6 8.78 -21.66 2.05
C ARG A 6 9.13 -20.58 3.08
N TYR A 7 10.37 -20.12 3.26
CA TYR A 7 10.67 -18.99 4.18
C TYR A 7 11.98 -18.35 3.71
N ARG A 8 11.86 -17.38 2.81
CA ARG A 8 12.92 -16.43 2.47
C ARG A 8 13.45 -15.85 3.80
N ASN A 9 14.74 -16.07 4.10
CA ASN A 9 15.37 -15.46 5.26
C ASN A 9 15.79 -14.05 4.83
N PRO A 10 15.23 -12.97 5.40
CA PRO A 10 15.60 -11.61 5.03
C PRO A 10 17.12 -11.40 5.08
N GLU A 11 17.83 -12.02 6.03
CA GLU A 11 19.29 -11.92 6.12
C GLU A 11 20.03 -12.55 4.93
N GLN A 12 19.43 -13.54 4.25
CA GLN A 12 20.02 -14.23 3.09
C GLN A 12 19.53 -13.69 1.75
N ASP A 13 18.36 -13.06 1.73
CA ASP A 13 17.73 -12.52 0.53
C ASP A 13 18.05 -11.05 0.28
N LEU A 14 18.57 -10.37 1.31
CA LEU A 14 19.08 -9.02 1.15
C LEU A 14 20.44 -9.04 0.44
N PRO A 15 20.70 -8.05 -0.43
CA PRO A 15 22.04 -7.78 -0.90
C PRO A 15 23.01 -7.67 0.28
N THR A 16 24.24 -8.18 0.12
CA THR A 16 25.26 -8.13 1.19
C THR A 16 25.65 -6.70 1.59
N ASP A 17 25.34 -5.73 0.74
CA ASP A 17 25.54 -4.30 0.94
C ASP A 17 24.25 -3.56 1.36
N PHE A 18 23.19 -4.29 1.73
CA PHE A 18 21.88 -3.70 2.05
C PHE A 18 21.94 -2.69 3.17
N GLU A 19 22.61 -2.99 4.29
CA GLU A 19 22.70 -2.04 5.40
C GLU A 19 23.43 -0.75 4.99
N GLN A 20 24.47 -0.84 4.16
CA GLN A 20 25.21 0.32 3.66
C GLN A 20 24.42 1.11 2.62
N LYS A 21 23.57 0.44 1.83
CA LYS A 21 22.81 1.02 0.72
C LYS A 21 21.32 1.15 0.97
N LYS A 22 20.86 0.95 2.21
CA LYS A 22 19.43 0.96 2.58
C LYS A 22 18.74 2.21 2.05
N VAL A 23 19.31 3.38 2.33
CA VAL A 23 18.78 4.67 1.83
C VAL A 23 18.65 4.70 0.31
N ILE A 24 19.67 4.23 -0.43
CA ILE A 24 19.68 4.20 -1.90
C ILE A 24 18.59 3.26 -2.43
N TYR A 25 18.44 2.07 -1.84
CA TYR A 25 17.42 1.11 -2.26
C TYR A 25 16.01 1.63 -2.03
N TYR A 26 15.73 2.23 -0.88
CA TYR A 26 14.43 2.82 -0.58
C TYR A 26 14.14 4.05 -1.45
N GLN A 27 15.14 4.89 -1.73
CA GLN A 27 15.01 6.01 -2.68
C GLN A 27 14.69 5.54 -4.10
N ALA A 28 15.32 4.46 -4.57
CA ALA A 28 15.03 3.88 -5.89
C ALA A 28 13.58 3.39 -6.00
N LEU A 29 13.00 2.93 -4.90
CA LEU A 29 11.58 2.54 -4.81
C LEU A 29 10.63 3.73 -4.57
N SER A 30 11.17 4.93 -4.37
CA SER A 30 10.42 6.11 -3.90
C SER A 30 9.63 5.81 -2.62
N GLN A 31 10.24 5.04 -1.71
CA GLN A 31 9.65 4.66 -0.42
C GLN A 31 10.45 5.26 0.74
N PRO A 32 9.80 5.57 1.88
CA PRO A 32 10.51 6.00 3.07
C PRO A 32 11.27 4.85 3.69
N THR A 33 12.41 5.14 4.31
CA THR A 33 13.19 4.15 5.05
C THR A 33 12.55 3.77 6.39
N ASP A 34 11.67 4.63 6.91
CA ASP A 34 10.88 4.36 8.11
C ASP A 34 9.58 3.64 7.70
N GLY A 35 9.38 2.44 8.26
CA GLY A 35 8.17 1.66 8.04
C GLY A 35 6.91 2.33 8.58
N ASN A 36 7.01 3.12 9.66
CA ASN A 36 5.86 3.84 10.20
C ASN A 36 5.40 4.93 9.25
N GLU A 37 6.33 5.68 8.65
CA GLU A 37 6.00 6.70 7.64
C GLU A 37 5.27 6.09 6.44
N PHE A 38 5.75 4.93 5.97
CA PHE A 38 5.07 4.18 4.90
C PHE A 38 3.63 3.81 5.31
N ILE A 39 3.45 3.19 6.48
CA ILE A 39 2.14 2.74 6.95
C ILE A 39 1.18 3.90 7.13
N THR A 40 1.62 5.00 7.74
CA THR A 40 0.79 6.18 7.95
C THR A 40 0.35 6.80 6.63
N SER A 41 1.28 6.96 5.66
CA SER A 41 0.94 7.50 4.35
C SER A 41 -0.07 6.62 3.59
N LEU A 42 0.06 5.29 3.70
CA LEU A 42 -0.86 4.34 3.09
C LEU A 42 -2.26 4.41 3.72
N GLN A 43 -2.34 4.48 5.05
CA GLN A 43 -3.63 4.60 5.76
C GLN A 43 -4.34 5.91 5.42
N GLN A 44 -3.60 7.02 5.38
CA GLN A 44 -4.14 8.31 4.99
C GLN A 44 -4.70 8.27 3.56
N LYS A 45 -3.93 7.75 2.60
CA LYS A 45 -4.39 7.60 1.22
C LYS A 45 -5.66 6.76 1.13
N MET A 46 -5.72 5.65 1.85
CA MET A 46 -6.92 4.81 1.88
C MET A 46 -8.15 5.57 2.41
N ALA A 47 -7.98 6.34 3.49
CA ALA A 47 -9.06 7.13 4.07
C ALA A 47 -9.55 8.21 3.09
N GLU A 48 -8.63 8.97 2.48
CA GLU A 48 -8.94 10.01 1.49
C GLU A 48 -9.67 9.44 0.26
N GLU A 49 -9.21 8.31 -0.28
CA GLU A 49 -9.85 7.68 -1.43
C GLU A 49 -11.25 7.15 -1.10
N LEU A 50 -11.47 6.60 0.11
CA LEU A 50 -12.80 6.17 0.55
C LEU A 50 -13.75 7.35 0.77
N GLU A 51 -13.25 8.46 1.31
CA GLU A 51 -14.03 9.69 1.45
C GLU A 51 -14.41 10.26 0.08
N ASN A 52 -13.44 10.37 -0.83
CA ASN A 52 -13.67 10.81 -2.20
C ASN A 52 -14.67 9.90 -2.93
N PHE A 53 -14.57 8.58 -2.71
CA PHE A 53 -15.52 7.62 -3.24
C PHE A 53 -16.94 7.86 -2.70
N ASP A 54 -17.13 8.00 -1.39
CA ASP A 54 -18.46 8.26 -0.80
C ASP A 54 -19.08 9.56 -1.33
N LEU A 55 -18.29 10.64 -1.37
CA LEU A 55 -18.71 11.93 -1.91
C LEU A 55 -19.05 11.86 -3.40
N GLY A 56 -18.25 11.12 -4.16
CA GLY A 56 -18.44 10.90 -5.59
C GLY A 56 -19.63 10.01 -5.93
N LEU A 57 -19.94 9.03 -5.07
CA LEU A 57 -20.97 8.02 -5.33
C LEU A 57 -22.36 8.65 -5.51
N LYS A 58 -22.68 9.69 -4.72
CA LYS A 58 -23.96 10.43 -4.82
C LYS A 58 -24.11 11.17 -6.15
N LYS A 59 -23.00 11.49 -6.82
CA LYS A 59 -22.94 12.27 -8.07
C LYS A 59 -22.62 11.39 -9.29
N ASN A 60 -22.40 10.09 -9.09
CA ASN A 60 -21.97 9.18 -10.13
C ASN A 60 -23.17 8.73 -10.98
N SER A 61 -23.25 9.22 -12.23
CA SER A 61 -24.34 8.91 -13.17
C SER A 61 -24.35 7.46 -13.69
N SER A 62 -23.25 6.72 -13.51
CA SER A 62 -23.13 5.33 -13.94
C SER A 62 -23.72 4.33 -12.94
N VAL A 63 -24.07 4.78 -11.73
CA VAL A 63 -24.65 3.93 -10.66
C VAL A 63 -25.91 4.57 -10.07
N LYS A 64 -26.81 3.75 -9.54
CA LYS A 64 -28.04 4.21 -8.87
C LYS A 64 -28.13 3.60 -7.48
N ILE A 65 -28.12 4.45 -6.46
CA ILE A 65 -28.32 4.02 -5.07
C ILE A 65 -29.82 3.78 -4.84
N LEU A 66 -30.20 2.52 -4.54
CA LEU A 66 -31.58 2.15 -4.25
C LEU A 66 -31.78 2.03 -2.73
N THR A 67 -32.79 2.70 -2.19
CA THR A 67 -33.20 2.52 -0.80
C THR A 67 -34.14 1.31 -0.69
N LYS A 68 -33.75 0.29 0.07
CA LYS A 68 -34.64 -0.84 0.40
C LYS A 68 -35.66 -0.37 1.45
N ARG A 69 -36.96 -0.48 1.15
CA ARG A 69 -38.00 -0.29 2.16
C ARG A 69 -38.04 -1.54 3.04
N SER A 70 -37.83 -1.37 4.33
CA SER A 70 -38.07 -2.38 5.37
C SER A 70 -39.49 -2.27 5.89
#